data_AF-A0A3D2H888-F1
#
_entry.id   AF-A0A3D2H888-F1
#
_cell.length_a   1.000
_cell.length_b   1.000
_cell.length_c   1.000
_cell.angle_alpha   90.00
_cell.angle_beta   90.00
_cell.angle_gamma   90.00
#
_symmetry.space_group_name_H-M   'P 1'
#
loop_
_entity.id
_entity.type
_entity.pdbx_description
1 polymer ?
#
loop_
_entity_poly.entity_id
_entity_poly.type
_entity_poly.pdbx_seq_one_letter_code
_entity_poly.pdbx_strand_id
1 'polypeptide(L)'
;MAQNNSELDRICDMLLDSTMFRHMKAPEIIGAAPYFGIHNYSKGETIFNEGDQGTFMCFVQQGIVSVVKVDKKGEAVEMGREGPGHSFGEMAVFDGERRSASCVAATDCELLTLAKTAMDDMLKDKPRIGAEILRAIATSLSRRMRASAGRLVDHLAESEE
;
A
#
# COMPACT_ATOMS: atom_id res chain seq x y z
N MET A 1 20.04 12.86 18.72
CA MET A 1 20.66 11.93 17.75
C MET A 1 20.27 10.47 17.99
N ALA A 2 19.98 10.02 19.21
CA ALA A 2 19.59 8.62 19.48
C ALA A 2 18.21 8.21 18.92
N GLN A 3 17.27 9.15 18.77
CA GLN A 3 15.88 8.85 18.40
C GLN A 3 15.67 8.52 16.92
N ASN A 4 16.55 8.99 16.02
CA ASN A 4 16.48 8.71 14.58
C ASN A 4 16.94 7.28 14.26
N ASN A 5 17.83 6.71 15.07
CA ASN A 5 18.35 5.36 14.81
C ASN A 5 17.32 4.30 15.16
N SER A 6 16.56 4.49 16.25
CA SER A 6 15.53 3.52 16.67
C SER A 6 14.35 3.41 15.71
N GLU A 7 13.94 4.50 15.06
CA GLU A 7 12.86 4.45 14.06
C GLU A 7 13.34 3.83 12.75
N LEU A 8 14.56 4.15 12.30
CA LEU A 8 15.13 3.55 11.10
C LEU A 8 15.34 2.03 11.27
N ASP A 9 15.84 1.60 12.43
CA ASP A 9 16.01 0.18 12.76
C ASP A 9 14.65 -0.52 12.73
N ARG A 10 13.61 0.09 13.30
CA ARG A 10 12.23 -0.42 13.25
C ARG A 10 11.70 -0.53 11.82
N ILE A 11 11.94 0.46 10.98
CA ILE A 11 11.54 0.41 9.56
C ILE A 11 12.27 -0.74 8.85
N CYS A 12 13.57 -0.93 9.12
CA CYS A 12 14.32 -2.05 8.56
C CYS A 12 13.70 -3.39 8.96
N ASP A 13 13.37 -3.56 10.25
CA ASP A 13 12.73 -4.77 10.76
C ASP A 13 11.38 -5.02 10.09
N MET A 14 10.53 -3.99 9.97
CA MET A 14 9.24 -4.10 9.30
C MET A 14 9.40 -4.47 7.81
N LEU A 15 10.35 -3.87 7.12
CA LEU A 15 10.64 -4.18 5.72
C LEU A 15 11.17 -5.62 5.55
N LEU A 16 11.98 -6.12 6.50
CA LEU A 16 12.49 -7.50 6.51
C LEU A 16 11.38 -8.52 6.78
N ASP A 17 10.46 -8.22 7.70
CA ASP A 17 9.36 -9.10 8.08
C ASP A 17 8.23 -9.14 7.03
N SER A 18 8.14 -8.11 6.19
CA SER A 18 7.10 -8.02 5.17
C SER A 18 7.31 -9.04 4.05
N THR A 19 6.31 -9.91 3.87
CA THR A 19 6.30 -10.89 2.76
C THR A 19 6.34 -10.25 1.37
N MET A 20 6.04 -8.96 1.27
CA MET A 20 6.11 -8.19 0.03
C MET A 20 7.54 -7.93 -0.44
N PHE A 21 8.49 -7.77 0.49
CA PHE A 21 9.88 -7.43 0.20
C PHE A 21 10.83 -8.60 0.39
N ARG A 22 10.32 -9.82 0.59
CA ARG A 22 11.11 -11.05 0.82
C ARG A 22 12.17 -11.37 -0.25
N HIS A 23 12.06 -10.80 -1.45
CA HIS A 23 13.03 -11.00 -2.53
C HIS A 23 14.22 -10.03 -2.46
N MET A 24 14.12 -8.99 -1.63
CA MET A 24 15.18 -8.01 -1.41
C MET A 24 16.18 -8.53 -0.38
N LYS A 25 17.47 -8.24 -0.60
CA LYS A 25 18.54 -8.60 0.33
C LYS A 25 18.71 -7.52 1.40
N ALA A 26 19.32 -7.88 2.53
CA ALA A 26 19.55 -6.94 3.63
C ALA A 26 20.17 -5.58 3.23
N PRO A 27 21.19 -5.50 2.34
CA PRO A 27 21.71 -4.20 1.89
C PRO A 27 20.69 -3.36 1.11
N GLU A 28 19.78 -4.01 0.38
CA GLU A 28 18.71 -3.34 -0.36
C GLU A 28 17.63 -2.82 0.60
N ILE A 29 17.30 -3.59 1.65
CA ILE A 29 16.37 -3.14 2.71
C ILE A 29 16.95 -1.94 3.49
N ILE A 30 18.19 -2.05 3.98
CA ILE A 30 18.88 -0.97 4.69
C ILE A 30 18.97 0.28 3.82
N GLY A 31 19.19 0.11 2.51
CA GLY A 31 19.22 1.21 1.56
C GLY A 31 17.85 1.83 1.28
N ALA A 32 16.77 1.07 1.40
CA ALA A 32 15.38 1.53 1.18
C ALA A 32 14.78 2.20 2.42
N ALA A 33 15.08 1.71 3.62
CA ALA A 33 14.48 2.16 4.88
C ALA A 33 14.41 3.70 5.07
N PRO A 34 15.44 4.50 4.73
CA PRO A 34 15.37 5.96 4.88
C PRO A 34 14.28 6.67 4.07
N TYR A 35 13.70 6.01 3.07
CA TYR A 35 12.65 6.57 2.22
C TYR A 35 11.23 6.30 2.76
N PHE A 36 11.11 5.44 3.76
CA PHE A 36 9.84 5.05 4.35
C PHE A 36 9.57 5.82 5.65
N GLY A 37 8.30 5.90 6.00
CA GLY A 37 7.83 6.31 7.32
C GLY A 37 6.88 5.28 7.91
N ILE A 38 6.57 5.40 9.20
CA ILE A 38 5.59 4.56 9.89
C ILE A 38 4.38 5.42 10.24
N HIS A 39 3.18 4.95 9.93
CA HIS A 39 1.92 5.58 10.32
C HIS A 39 0.99 4.56 10.96
N ASN A 40 0.40 4.95 12.10
CA ASN A 40 -0.57 4.15 12.84
C ASN A 40 -1.96 4.76 12.66
N TYR A 41 -2.95 3.89 12.47
CA TYR A 41 -4.35 4.28 12.32
C TYR A 41 -5.19 3.43 13.26
N SER A 42 -6.10 4.07 14.00
CA SER A 42 -7.03 3.34 14.86
C SER A 42 -8.17 2.75 14.02
N LYS A 43 -8.82 1.68 14.51
CA LYS A 43 -10.02 1.15 13.86
C LYS A 43 -11.05 2.25 13.58
N GLY A 44 -11.52 2.30 12.34
CA GLY A 44 -12.50 3.26 11.83
C GLY A 44 -11.88 4.54 11.27
N GLU A 45 -10.57 4.74 11.42
CA GLU A 45 -9.89 5.92 10.93
C GLU A 45 -9.70 5.88 9.40
N THR A 46 -10.02 6.99 8.74
CA THR A 46 -9.81 7.14 7.30
C THR A 46 -8.36 7.46 7.00
N ILE A 47 -7.72 6.65 6.16
CA ILE A 47 -6.34 6.85 5.72
C ILE A 47 -6.29 7.87 4.57
N PHE A 48 -7.21 7.76 3.62
CA PHE A 48 -7.50 8.78 2.60
C PHE A 48 -8.87 8.54 1.95
N ASN A 49 -9.45 9.57 1.32
CA ASN A 49 -10.74 9.47 0.64
C ASN A 49 -10.58 9.30 -0.87
N GLU A 50 -11.59 8.69 -1.49
CA GLU A 50 -11.78 8.72 -2.94
C GLU A 50 -11.79 10.17 -3.43
N GLY A 51 -11.07 10.43 -4.53
CA GLY A 51 -10.95 11.77 -5.09
C GLY A 51 -9.85 12.64 -4.47
N ASP A 52 -9.22 12.25 -3.36
CA ASP A 52 -8.09 13.01 -2.80
C ASP A 52 -6.87 12.98 -3.75
N GLN A 53 -5.94 13.92 -3.58
CA GLN A 53 -4.65 13.87 -4.28
C GLN A 53 -3.81 12.72 -3.71
N GLY A 54 -3.28 11.84 -4.57
CA GLY A 54 -2.40 10.75 -4.15
C GLY A 54 -0.95 11.18 -3.99
N THR A 55 -0.50 11.46 -2.76
CA THR A 55 0.88 11.90 -2.47
C THR A 55 1.76 10.82 -1.84
N PHE A 56 1.18 9.70 -1.42
CA PHE A 56 1.89 8.56 -0.81
C PHE A 56 1.17 7.25 -1.06
N MET A 57 1.90 6.15 -0.93
CA MET A 57 1.36 4.79 -0.92
C MET A 57 1.64 4.13 0.42
N CYS A 58 0.89 3.08 0.74
CA CYS A 58 0.99 2.37 2.01
C CYS A 58 1.29 0.88 1.79
N PHE A 59 1.94 0.28 2.77
CA PHE A 59 2.21 -1.15 2.86
C PHE A 59 1.75 -1.61 4.24
N VAL A 60 0.86 -2.59 4.28
CA VAL A 60 0.28 -3.06 5.54
C VAL A 60 1.31 -3.95 6.25
N GLN A 61 1.73 -3.54 7.44
CA GLN A 61 2.53 -4.37 8.33
C GLN A 61 1.61 -5.15 9.29
N GLN A 62 0.65 -4.45 9.89
CA GLN A 62 -0.32 -5.02 10.82
C GLN A 62 -1.70 -4.45 10.54
N GLY A 63 -2.73 -5.27 10.79
CA GLY A 63 -4.13 -4.87 10.71
C GLY A 63 -4.76 -5.15 9.35
N ILE A 64 -5.95 -4.60 9.15
CA ILE A 64 -6.76 -4.77 7.94
C ILE A 64 -7.28 -3.40 7.50
N VAL A 65 -7.10 -3.07 6.23
CA VAL A 65 -7.61 -1.84 5.60
C VAL A 65 -8.74 -2.21 4.65
N SER A 66 -9.91 -1.59 4.81
CA SER A 66 -11.03 -1.71 3.87
C SER A 66 -10.88 -0.69 2.74
N VAL A 67 -11.00 -1.17 1.50
CA VAL A 67 -11.04 -0.34 0.29
C VAL A 67 -12.50 -0.12 -0.07
N VAL A 68 -12.94 1.13 -0.05
CA VAL A 68 -14.36 1.50 -0.18
C VAL A 68 -14.53 2.46 -1.33
N LYS A 69 -15.49 2.20 -2.22
CA LYS A 69 -15.83 3.06 -3.35
C LYS A 69 -17.27 3.53 -3.23
N VAL A 70 -17.56 4.74 -3.68
CA VAL A 70 -18.93 5.22 -3.79
C VAL A 70 -19.52 4.79 -5.14
N ASP A 71 -20.67 4.13 -5.12
CA ASP A 71 -21.36 3.70 -6.33
C ASP A 71 -22.13 4.86 -7.01
N LYS A 72 -22.82 4.57 -8.11
CA LYS A 72 -23.59 5.60 -8.85
C LYS A 72 -24.78 6.17 -8.06
N LYS A 73 -25.23 5.50 -7.00
CA LYS A 73 -26.34 5.92 -6.13
C LYS A 73 -25.84 6.69 -4.90
N GLY A 74 -24.52 6.81 -4.72
CA GLY A 74 -23.93 7.44 -3.55
C GLY A 74 -23.72 6.48 -2.38
N GLU A 75 -23.90 5.18 -2.57
CA GLU A 75 -23.73 4.17 -1.52
C GLU A 75 -22.27 3.72 -1.43
N ALA A 76 -21.77 3.59 -0.20
CA ALA A 76 -20.41 3.11 0.06
C ALA A 76 -20.37 1.57 -0.08
N VAL A 77 -19.55 1.09 -1.01
CA VAL A 77 -19.37 -0.34 -1.30
C VAL A 77 -17.94 -0.75 -0.98
N GLU A 78 -17.77 -1.77 -0.12
CA GLU A 78 -16.45 -2.35 0.17
C GLU A 78 -15.99 -3.22 -1.01
N MET A 79 -14.97 -2.76 -1.74
CA MET A 79 -14.41 -3.43 -2.91
C MET A 79 -13.41 -4.53 -2.53
N GLY A 80 -12.90 -4.50 -1.30
CA GLY A 80 -11.94 -5.48 -0.81
C GLY A 80 -11.27 -5.04 0.49
N ARG A 81 -10.39 -5.91 0.97
CA ARG A 81 -9.60 -5.69 2.19
C ARG A 81 -8.14 -5.99 1.92
N GLU A 82 -7.26 -5.15 2.44
CA GLU A 82 -5.82 -5.29 2.35
C GLU A 82 -5.25 -5.57 3.73
N GLY A 83 -4.51 -6.68 3.84
CA GLY A 83 -3.87 -7.14 5.07
C GLY A 83 -2.35 -7.19 4.93
N PRO A 84 -1.63 -7.74 5.93
CA PRO A 84 -0.18 -7.76 5.94
C PRO A 84 0.44 -8.32 4.66
N GLY A 85 1.46 -7.64 4.15
CA GLY A 85 2.15 -8.02 2.91
C GLY A 85 1.47 -7.53 1.61
N HIS A 86 0.43 -6.71 1.72
CA HIS A 86 -0.18 -6.01 0.59
C HIS A 86 0.15 -4.50 0.64
N SER A 87 0.25 -3.89 -0.55
CA SER A 87 0.26 -2.44 -0.71
C SER A 87 -1.11 -1.88 -1.08
N PHE A 88 -1.34 -0.60 -0.83
CA PHE A 88 -2.48 0.13 -1.40
C PHE A 88 -2.16 1.62 -1.60
N GLY A 89 -2.99 2.29 -2.38
CA GLY A 89 -2.80 3.71 -2.73
C GLY A 89 -1.69 3.95 -3.75
N GLU A 90 -1.06 2.91 -4.29
CA GLU A 90 0.03 3.06 -5.27
C GLU A 90 -0.42 3.64 -6.62
N MET A 91 -1.67 3.43 -7.02
CA MET A 91 -2.19 3.83 -8.34
C MET A 91 -1.99 5.33 -8.56
N ALA A 92 -2.61 6.14 -7.70
CA ALA A 92 -2.56 7.60 -7.73
C ALA A 92 -1.13 8.18 -7.61
N VAL A 93 -0.20 7.44 -6.99
CA VAL A 93 1.20 7.85 -6.90
C VAL A 93 1.92 7.67 -8.23
N PHE A 94 1.61 6.60 -8.97
CA PHE A 94 2.28 6.26 -10.23
C PHE A 94 1.64 6.89 -11.46
N ASP A 95 0.32 6.96 -11.55
CA ASP A 95 -0.38 7.56 -12.69
C ASP A 95 -0.63 9.07 -12.51
N GLY A 96 -0.54 9.57 -11.27
CA GLY A 96 -0.77 10.98 -10.94
C GLY A 96 -2.26 11.36 -10.84
N GLU A 97 -3.17 10.39 -11.00
CA GLU A 97 -4.60 10.60 -10.87
C GLU A 97 -5.02 10.75 -9.40
N ARG A 98 -6.30 11.07 -9.19
CA ARG A 98 -6.89 11.12 -7.84
C ARG A 98 -7.04 9.71 -7.25
N ARG A 99 -7.16 9.60 -5.92
CA ARG A 99 -7.45 8.34 -5.24
C ARG A 99 -8.66 7.66 -5.86
N SER A 100 -8.49 6.42 -6.31
CA SER A 100 -9.52 5.63 -6.99
C SER A 100 -10.62 5.09 -6.07
N ALA A 101 -10.38 5.08 -4.76
CA ALA A 101 -11.25 4.63 -3.69
C ALA A 101 -10.79 5.22 -2.35
N SER A 102 -11.67 5.25 -1.37
CA SER A 102 -11.35 5.53 0.03
C SER A 102 -10.68 4.31 0.68
N CYS A 103 -9.80 4.54 1.64
CA CYS A 103 -9.19 3.49 2.46
C CYS A 103 -9.41 3.81 3.93
N VAL A 104 -9.98 2.85 4.67
CA VAL A 104 -10.35 2.99 6.08
C VAL A 104 -9.75 1.84 6.87
N ALA A 105 -9.18 2.11 8.04
CA ALA A 105 -8.66 1.08 8.92
C ALA A 105 -9.82 0.24 9.50
N ALA A 106 -9.94 -1.03 9.09
CA ALA A 106 -10.99 -1.95 9.57
C ALA A 106 -10.67 -2.53 10.96
N THR A 107 -9.38 -2.56 11.30
CA THR A 107 -8.82 -2.82 12.62
C THR A 107 -7.81 -1.71 12.95
N ASP A 108 -7.19 -1.75 14.13
CA ASP A 108 -5.97 -0.97 14.34
C ASP A 108 -4.91 -1.43 13.34
N CYS A 109 -4.24 -0.46 12.72
CA CYS A 109 -3.31 -0.69 11.62
C CYS A 109 -1.98 -0.01 11.89
N GLU A 110 -0.90 -0.73 11.57
CA GLU A 110 0.43 -0.15 11.43
C GLU A 110 0.89 -0.30 9.99
N LEU A 111 1.24 0.82 9.38
CA LEU A 111 1.54 0.93 7.97
C LEU A 111 2.95 1.50 7.77
N LEU A 112 3.67 0.92 6.81
CA LEU A 112 4.79 1.60 6.17
C LEU A 112 4.23 2.52 5.08
N THR A 113 4.73 3.75 5.01
CA THR A 113 4.33 4.73 4.00
C THR A 113 5.52 5.15 3.16
N LEU A 114 5.32 5.25 1.84
CA LEU A 114 6.31 5.78 0.90
C LEU A 114 5.69 6.96 0.16
N ALA A 115 6.26 8.15 0.37
CA ALA A 115 5.84 9.36 -0.33
C ALA A 115 6.22 9.28 -1.81
N LYS A 116 5.44 9.94 -2.68
CA LYS A 116 5.75 10.03 -4.11
C LYS A 116 7.16 10.59 -4.34
N THR A 117 7.48 11.70 -3.67
CA THR A 117 8.79 12.34 -3.78
C THR A 117 9.92 11.42 -3.32
N ALA A 118 9.72 10.69 -2.22
CA ALA A 118 10.70 9.72 -1.73
C ALA A 118 10.89 8.53 -2.70
N MET A 119 9.82 8.08 -3.37
CA MET A 119 9.92 7.08 -4.43
C MET A 119 10.70 7.62 -5.64
N ASP A 120 10.40 8.84 -6.08
CA ASP A 120 11.09 9.51 -7.18
C ASP A 120 12.59 9.69 -6.87
N ASP A 121 12.93 10.12 -5.65
CA ASP A 121 14.30 10.25 -5.17
C ASP A 121 15.01 8.89 -5.09
N MET A 122 14.34 7.84 -4.59
CA MET A 122 14.90 6.49 -4.53
C MET A 122 15.20 5.92 -5.91
N LEU A 123 14.32 6.15 -6.91
CA LEU A 123 14.55 5.73 -8.29
C LEU A 123 15.75 6.43 -8.93
N LYS A 124 16.01 7.68 -8.54
CA LYS A 124 17.15 8.47 -9.02
C LYS A 124 18.46 8.08 -8.32
N ASP A 125 18.44 8.01 -7.00
CA ASP A 125 19.65 7.89 -6.17
C ASP A 125 20.07 6.42 -5.98
N LYS A 126 19.09 5.51 -5.95
CA LYS A 126 19.30 4.07 -5.71
C LYS A 126 18.49 3.23 -6.70
N PRO A 127 18.73 3.36 -8.01
CA PRO A 127 17.87 2.79 -9.07
C PRO A 127 17.64 1.29 -8.94
N ARG A 128 18.64 0.52 -8.49
CA ARG A 128 18.50 -0.91 -8.24
C ARG A 128 17.49 -1.21 -7.13
N ILE A 129 17.53 -0.46 -6.03
CA ILE A 129 16.60 -0.63 -4.91
C ILE A 129 15.20 -0.18 -5.33
N GLY A 130 15.10 0.98 -6.00
CA GLY A 130 13.82 1.45 -6.55
C GLY A 130 13.17 0.44 -7.50
N ALA A 131 13.95 -0.24 -8.35
CA ALA A 131 13.46 -1.31 -9.22
C ALA A 131 12.91 -2.51 -8.44
N GLU A 132 13.52 -2.90 -7.32
CA GLU A 132 13.02 -4.00 -6.49
C GLU A 132 11.74 -3.63 -5.74
N ILE A 133 11.59 -2.37 -5.31
CA ILE A 133 10.34 -1.83 -4.75
C ILE A 133 9.23 -1.82 -5.82
N LEU A 134 9.53 -1.35 -7.03
CA LEU A 134 8.59 -1.41 -8.16
C LEU A 134 8.16 -2.84 -8.47
N ARG A 135 9.10 -3.80 -8.47
CA ARG A 135 8.80 -5.22 -8.66
C ARG A 135 7.86 -5.75 -7.58
N ALA A 136 8.10 -5.37 -6.32
CA ALA A 136 7.24 -5.75 -5.19
C ALA A 136 5.80 -5.27 -5.43
N ILE A 137 5.65 -3.98 -5.76
CA ILE A 137 4.34 -3.35 -5.99
C ILE A 137 3.63 -3.94 -7.21
N ALA A 138 4.34 -4.09 -8.34
CA ALA A 138 3.80 -4.70 -9.54
C ALA A 138 3.31 -6.15 -9.29
N THR A 139 4.04 -6.90 -8.47
CA THR A 139 3.64 -8.26 -8.07
C THR A 139 2.41 -8.26 -7.17
N SER A 140 2.29 -7.29 -6.25
CA SER A 140 1.11 -7.10 -5.40
C SER A 140 -0.12 -6.74 -6.24
N LEU A 141 0.01 -5.75 -7.13
CA LEU A 141 -1.06 -5.30 -8.02
C LEU A 141 -1.52 -6.43 -8.96
N SER A 142 -0.57 -7.18 -9.54
CA SER A 142 -0.89 -8.33 -10.41
C SER A 142 -1.69 -9.41 -9.68
N ARG A 143 -1.39 -9.67 -8.40
CA ARG A 143 -2.16 -10.62 -7.57
C ARG A 143 -3.58 -10.10 -7.31
N ARG A 144 -3.72 -8.83 -6.94
CA ARG A 144 -5.04 -8.20 -6.75
C ARG A 144 -5.89 -8.19 -8.01
N MET A 145 -5.31 -7.82 -9.16
CA MET A 145 -6.05 -7.80 -10.44
C MET A 145 -6.61 -9.19 -10.78
N ARG A 146 -5.84 -10.26 -10.59
CA ARG A 146 -6.32 -11.64 -10.79
C ARG A 146 -7.46 -11.99 -9.83
N ALA A 147 -7.33 -11.64 -8.55
CA ALA A 147 -8.36 -11.91 -7.55
C ALA A 147 -9.65 -11.12 -7.81
N SER A 148 -9.55 -9.84 -8.19
CA SER A 148 -10.70 -9.01 -8.53
C SER A 148 -11.39 -9.46 -9.81
N ALA A 149 -10.65 -9.91 -10.82
CA ALA A 149 -11.24 -10.47 -12.03
C ALA A 149 -12.08 -11.72 -11.73
N GLY A 150 -11.62 -12.60 -10.83
CA GLY A 150 -12.41 -13.76 -10.37
C GLY A 150 -13.72 -13.34 -9.71
N ARG A 151 -13.67 -12.42 -8.74
CA ARG A 151 -14.87 -11.90 -8.04
C ARG A 151 -15.88 -11.25 -8.97
N LEU A 152 -15.41 -10.54 -10.01
CA LEU A 152 -16.30 -9.94 -11.01
C LEU A 152 -17.02 -10.99 -11.83
N VAL A 153 -16.35 -12.08 -12.20
CA VAL A 153 -16.99 -13.21 -12.92
C VAL A 153 -18.07 -13.85 -12.05
N ASP A 154 -17.77 -14.11 -10.77
CA ASP A 154 -18.72 -14.71 -9.83
C ASP A 154 -19.98 -13.83 -9.68
N HIS A 155 -19.81 -12.52 -9.48
CA HIS A 155 -20.94 -11.59 -9.36
C HIS A 155 -21.76 -11.44 -10.65
N LEU A 156 -21.13 -11.51 -11.82
CA LEU A 156 -21.85 -11.46 -13.09
C LEU A 156 -22.69 -12.74 -13.28
N ALA A 157 -22.16 -13.90 -12.91
CA ALA A 157 -22.90 -15.16 -12.97
C ALA A 157 -24.12 -15.18 -12.03
N GLU A 158 -23.99 -14.64 -10.81
CA GLU A 158 -25.08 -14.52 -9.83
C GLU A 158 -26.17 -13.53 -10.27
N SER A 159 -25.86 -12.57 -11.15
CA SER A 159 -26.82 -11.56 -11.63
C SER A 159 -27.68 -12.01 -12.81
N GLU A 160 -27.37 -13.18 -13.39
CA GLU A 160 -28.12 -13.79 -14.50
C GLU A 160 -29.16 -14.84 -14.05
N GLU A 161 -29.21 -15.18 -12.75
CA GLU A 161 -30.22 -16.04 -12.10
C GLU A 161 -31.33 -15.22 -11.41
#